data_AF-A0A496VMJ6-F1
#
_entry.id   AF-A0A496VMJ6-F1
#
_cell.length_a   1.000
_cell.length_b   1.000
_cell.length_c   1.000
_cell.angle_alpha   90.00
_cell.angle_beta   90.00
_cell.angle_gamma   90.00
#
_symmetry.space_group_name_H-M   'P 1'
#
loop_
_entity.id
_entity.type
_entity.pdbx_description
1 polymer ?
#
loop_
_entity_poly.entity_id
_entity_poly.type
_entity_poly.pdbx_seq_one_letter_code
_entity_poly.pdbx_strand_id
1 'polypeptide(L)'
;GDLAIELSYLPFLDELIEMIEKTDNFNDLPGEELQALVFIIPKKYDLKQPEWFKFLYSVLLGKERGPRLGPFLAILGKEAVLSMLKKAAEKYAARVH
;
A
#
# COMPACT_ATOMS: atom_id res chain seq x y z
N GLY A 1 3.67 13.03 -18.78
CA GLY A 1 4.82 12.11 -18.69
C GLY A 1 4.47 11.09 -17.64
N ASP A 2 4.74 9.82 -17.90
CA ASP A 2 4.48 8.76 -16.93
C ASP A 2 5.21 9.04 -15.63
N LEU A 3 4.51 8.89 -14.51
CA LEU A 3 5.10 9.04 -13.21
C LEU A 3 6.23 8.00 -13.06
N ALA A 4 7.43 8.45 -12.71
CA ALA A 4 8.52 7.54 -12.37
C ALA A 4 8.17 6.85 -11.03
N ILE A 5 7.92 5.55 -11.08
CA ILE A 5 7.56 4.74 -9.91
C ILE A 5 8.80 3.96 -9.48
N GLU A 6 9.15 4.08 -8.21
CA GLU A 6 10.28 3.36 -7.62
C GLU A 6 9.89 1.91 -7.36
N LEU A 7 10.13 1.04 -8.35
CA LEU A 7 9.69 -0.36 -8.33
C LEU A 7 10.51 -1.26 -7.38
N SER A 8 11.62 -0.78 -6.81
CA SER A 8 12.35 -1.52 -5.77
C SER A 8 11.51 -1.81 -4.53
N TYR A 9 10.41 -1.07 -4.32
CA TYR A 9 9.45 -1.31 -3.24
C TYR A 9 8.41 -2.39 -3.53
N LEU A 10 8.31 -2.88 -4.78
CA LEU A 10 7.30 -3.85 -5.19
C LEU A 10 7.30 -5.15 -4.36
N PRO A 11 8.44 -5.76 -4.00
CA PRO A 11 8.45 -6.98 -3.18
C PRO A 11 7.79 -6.81 -1.80
N PHE A 12 7.77 -5.59 -1.25
CA PHE A 12 7.14 -5.33 0.05
C PHE A 12 5.62 -5.14 -0.05
N LEU A 13 5.10 -4.94 -1.27
CA LEU A 13 3.66 -4.82 -1.51
C LEU A 13 2.95 -6.16 -1.23
N ASP A 14 3.57 -7.28 -1.61
CA ASP A 14 3.03 -8.62 -1.38
C ASP A 14 2.89 -8.91 0.12
N GLU A 15 3.89 -8.54 0.92
CA GLU A 15 3.78 -8.68 2.38
C GLU A 15 2.69 -7.77 2.97
N LEU A 16 2.53 -6.54 2.47
CA LEU A 16 1.43 -5.68 2.91
C LEU A 16 0.06 -6.33 2.59
N ILE A 17 -0.08 -6.95 1.41
CA ILE A 17 -1.29 -7.69 1.02
C ILE A 17 -1.55 -8.83 2.01
N GLU A 18 -0.56 -9.68 2.28
CA GLU A 18 -0.69 -10.78 3.23
C GLU A 18 -1.09 -10.32 4.64
N MET A 19 -0.51 -9.22 5.11
CA MET A 19 -0.84 -8.65 6.41
C MET A 19 -2.30 -8.19 6.47
N ILE A 20 -2.79 -7.54 5.42
CA ILE A 20 -4.18 -7.10 5.33
C ILE A 20 -5.11 -8.33 5.24
N GLU A 21 -4.75 -9.36 4.47
CA GLU A 21 -5.51 -10.61 4.39
C GLU A 21 -5.69 -11.27 5.76
N LYS A 22 -4.61 -11.33 6.57
CA LYS A 22 -4.60 -11.88 7.93
C LYS A 22 -5.29 -11.00 8.98
N THR A 23 -5.72 -9.79 8.63
CA THR A 23 -6.42 -8.87 9.54
C THR A 23 -7.92 -9.09 9.44
N ASP A 24 -8.49 -9.95 10.28
CA ASP A 24 -9.90 -10.34 10.19
C ASP A 24 -10.88 -9.19 10.44
N ASN A 25 -10.57 -8.32 11.41
CA ASN A 25 -11.39 -7.19 11.81
C ASN A 25 -11.08 -5.88 11.06
N PHE A 26 -10.45 -5.95 9.87
CA PHE A 26 -9.98 -4.76 9.13
C PHE A 26 -11.05 -3.66 8.97
N ASN A 27 -12.29 -4.04 8.68
CA ASN A 27 -13.38 -3.09 8.44
C ASN A 27 -13.84 -2.37 9.72
N ASP A 28 -13.51 -2.93 10.88
CA ASP A 28 -13.84 -2.35 12.19
C ASP A 28 -12.68 -1.50 12.73
N LEU A 29 -11.50 -1.54 12.10
CA LEU A 29 -10.33 -0.81 12.54
C LEU A 29 -10.45 0.69 12.23
N PRO A 30 -10.14 1.57 13.20
CA PRO A 30 -10.06 2.99 12.92
C PRO A 30 -8.89 3.30 11.97
N GLY A 31 -9.01 4.42 11.24
CA GLY A 31 -7.99 4.84 10.28
C GLY A 31 -6.58 5.02 10.89
N GLU A 32 -6.46 5.26 12.19
CA GLU A 32 -5.17 5.31 12.88
C GLU A 32 -4.51 3.93 13.01
N GLU A 33 -5.29 2.88 13.32
CA GLU A 33 -4.78 1.52 13.41
C GLU A 33 -4.41 0.97 12.02
N LEU A 34 -5.22 1.26 11.00
CA LEU A 34 -4.86 0.95 9.62
C LEU A 34 -3.62 1.72 9.15
N GLN A 35 -3.46 2.97 9.60
CA GLN A 35 -2.24 3.72 9.32
C GLN A 35 -1.03 3.04 9.98
N ALA A 36 -1.16 2.60 11.23
CA ALA A 36 -0.11 1.87 11.94
C ALA A 36 0.26 0.56 11.23
N LEU A 37 -0.72 -0.18 10.72
CA LEU A 37 -0.52 -1.39 9.92
C LEU A 37 0.36 -1.11 8.69
N VAL A 38 0.05 -0.07 7.91
CA VAL A 38 0.84 0.30 6.71
C VAL A 38 2.27 0.78 7.06
N PHE A 39 2.48 1.29 8.28
CA PHE A 39 3.80 1.66 8.78
C PHE A 39 4.68 0.47 9.19
N ILE A 40 4.14 -0.74 9.34
CA ILE A 40 4.93 -1.91 9.74
C ILE A 40 5.99 -2.24 8.70
N ILE A 41 5.65 -2.23 7.41
CA ILE A 41 6.58 -2.55 6.32
C ILE A 41 7.85 -1.67 6.34
N PRO A 42 7.76 -0.33 6.27
CA PRO A 42 8.96 0.50 6.26
C PRO A 42 9.74 0.44 7.57
N LYS A 43 9.08 0.16 8.71
CA LYS A 43 9.78 -0.06 9.99
C LYS A 43 10.53 -1.40 10.01
N LYS A 44 9.92 -2.47 9.50
CA LYS A 44 10.49 -3.83 9.50
C LYS A 44 11.75 -3.91 8.62
N TYR A 45 11.76 -3.19 7.51
CA TYR A 45 12.82 -3.26 6.50
C TYR A 45 13.74 -2.03 6.46
N ASP A 46 13.65 -1.15 7.47
CA ASP A 46 14.41 0.12 7.54
C ASP A 46 14.29 0.97 6.25
N LEU A 47 13.08 0.99 5.69
CA LEU A 47 12.79 1.76 4.48
C LEU A 47 12.52 3.21 4.84
N LYS A 48 12.86 4.11 3.93
CA LYS A 48 12.46 5.51 4.03
C LYS A 48 10.94 5.63 3.94
N GLN A 49 10.30 5.91 5.07
CA GLN A 49 8.85 6.05 5.15
C GLN A 49 8.28 6.97 4.07
N PRO A 50 8.82 8.18 3.80
CA PRO A 50 8.27 9.05 2.77
C PRO A 50 8.27 8.43 1.36
N GLU A 51 9.32 7.66 1.04
CA GLU A 51 9.43 6.97 -0.26
C GLU A 51 8.47 5.79 -0.36
N TRP A 52 8.29 5.03 0.72
CA TRP A 52 7.27 3.98 0.81
C TRP A 52 5.85 4.50 0.59
N PHE A 53 5.46 5.60 1.26
CA PHE A 53 4.15 6.19 1.05
C PHE A 53 4.01 6.77 -0.36
N LYS A 54 5.05 7.41 -0.90
CA LYS A 54 5.07 7.86 -2.31
C LYS A 54 4.83 6.69 -3.26
N PHE A 55 5.49 5.55 -3.04
CA PHE A 55 5.29 4.34 -3.83
C PHE A 55 3.81 3.88 -3.76
N LEU A 56 3.24 3.77 -2.56
CA LEU A 56 1.84 3.37 -2.38
C LEU A 56 0.85 4.32 -3.08
N TYR A 57 1.03 5.64 -2.97
CA TYR A 57 0.18 6.59 -3.71
C TYR A 57 0.37 6.49 -5.22
N SER A 58 1.60 6.22 -5.66
CA SER A 58 1.91 6.11 -7.09
C SER A 58 1.23 4.90 -7.72
N VAL A 59 1.26 3.75 -7.04
CA VAL A 59 0.68 2.51 -7.57
C VAL A 59 -0.84 2.43 -7.38
N LEU A 60 -1.39 3.02 -6.31
CA LEU A 60 -2.83 2.99 -6.02
C LEU A 60 -3.60 4.13 -6.68
N LEU A 61 -3.03 5.34 -6.72
CA LEU A 61 -3.74 6.57 -7.10
C LEU A 61 -3.14 7.25 -8.34
N GLY A 62 -1.98 6.80 -8.83
CA GLY A 62 -1.25 7.46 -9.91
C GLY A 62 -0.74 8.86 -9.53
N LYS A 63 -0.50 9.09 -8.23
CA LYS A 63 -0.08 10.40 -7.69
C LYS A 63 1.10 10.23 -6.75
N GLU A 64 1.97 11.24 -6.67
CA GLU A 64 3.11 11.20 -5.73
C GLU A 64 2.72 11.39 -4.26
N ARG A 65 1.54 11.97 -4.01
CA ARG A 65 1.04 12.33 -2.68
C ARG A 65 -0.47 12.15 -2.63
N GLY A 66 -1.00 11.97 -1.42
CA GLY A 66 -2.42 11.77 -1.17
C GLY A 66 -2.81 12.05 0.29
N PRO A 67 -4.09 11.85 0.65
CA PRO A 67 -4.53 11.87 2.05
C PRO A 67 -3.82 10.75 2.83
N ARG A 68 -3.87 10.81 4.17
CA ARG A 68 -3.34 9.70 5.00
C ARG A 68 -3.95 8.37 4.55
N LEU A 69 -3.10 7.37 4.33
CA LEU A 69 -3.53 6.08 3.80
C LEU A 69 -4.50 5.38 4.74
N GLY A 70 -4.25 5.32 6.05
CA GLY A 70 -5.09 4.56 6.98
C GLY A 70 -6.58 4.95 6.93
N PRO A 71 -6.95 6.23 7.10
CA PRO A 71 -8.34 6.66 6.92
C PRO A 71 -8.90 6.40 5.51
N PHE A 72 -8.08 6.51 4.48
CA PHE A 72 -8.50 6.17 3.11
C PHE A 72 -8.82 4.68 2.96
N LEU A 73 -7.99 3.81 3.54
CA LEU A 73 -8.22 2.36 3.57
C LEU A 73 -9.47 2.00 4.37
N ALA A 74 -9.75 2.68 5.48
CA ALA A 74 -10.96 2.50 6.28
C ALA A 74 -12.24 2.79 5.48
N ILE A 75 -12.22 3.86 4.67
CA ILE A 75 -13.36 4.24 3.80
C ILE A 75 -13.61 3.18 2.71
N LEU A 76 -12.55 2.62 2.14
CA LEU A 76 -12.66 1.64 1.07
C LEU A 76 -13.11 0.25 1.54
N GLY A 77 -12.67 -0.15 2.74
CA GLY A 77 -12.89 -1.50 3.26
C GLY A 77 -11.94 -2.55 2.65
N LYS A 78 -11.81 -3.68 3.37
CA LYS A 78 -10.80 -4.73 3.13
C LYS A 78 -10.80 -5.24 1.69
N GLU A 79 -11.96 -5.59 1.16
CA GLU A 79 -12.08 -6.20 -0.17
C GLU A 79 -11.60 -5.27 -1.29
N ALA A 80 -12.04 -4.00 -1.26
CA ALA A 80 -11.62 -3.01 -2.24
C ALA A 80 -10.11 -2.72 -2.14
N VAL A 81 -9.60 -2.60 -0.91
CA VAL A 81 -8.16 -2.39 -0.65
C VAL A 81 -7.32 -3.54 -1.22
N LEU A 82 -7.67 -4.79 -0.91
CA LEU A 82 -6.96 -5.97 -1.43
C LEU A 82 -7.05 -6.05 -2.96
N SER A 83 -8.22 -5.78 -3.54
CA SER A 83 -8.40 -5.76 -4.99
C SER A 83 -7.47 -4.73 -5.67
N MET A 84 -7.38 -3.53 -5.11
CA MET A 84 -6.52 -2.47 -5.64
C MET A 84 -5.03 -2.81 -5.52
N LEU A 85 -4.60 -3.33 -4.36
CA LEU A 85 -3.21 -3.70 -4.13
C LEU A 85 -2.77 -4.86 -5.02
N LYS A 86 -3.58 -5.91 -5.17
CA LYS A 86 -3.29 -7.05 -6.05
C LYS A 86 -3.19 -6.64 -7.52
N LYS A 87 -4.14 -5.82 -8.00
CA LYS A 87 -4.09 -5.26 -9.37
C LYS A 87 -2.83 -4.41 -9.58
N ALA A 88 -2.41 -3.65 -8.57
CA ALA A 88 -1.16 -2.90 -8.63
C ALA A 88 0.05 -3.86 -8.71
N ALA A 89 0.12 -4.87 -7.85
CA ALA A 89 1.20 -5.85 -7.85
C ALA A 89 1.35 -6.51 -9.22
N GLU A 90 0.25 -7.03 -9.79
CA GLU A 90 0.23 -7.63 -11.13
C GLU A 90 0.69 -6.67 -12.23
N LYS A 91 0.12 -5.46 -12.25
CA LYS A 91 0.42 -4.43 -13.26
C LYS A 91 1.89 -4.04 -13.27
N TYR A 92 2.50 -3.93 -12.09
CA TYR A 92 3.87 -3.45 -11.94
C TYR A 92 4.90 -4.58 -12.00
N ALA A 93 4.55 -5.81 -11.64
CA ALA A 93 5.38 -6.98 -11.87
C ALA A 93 5.71 -7.17 -13.37
N ALA A 94 4.72 -6.95 -14.24
CA ALA A 94 4.90 -6.99 -15.69
C ALA A 94 5.86 -5.92 -16.27
N ARG A 95 6.35 -4.98 -15.44
CA ARG A 95 7.30 -3.92 -15.85
C ARG A 95 8.72 -4.13 -15.33
N VAL A 96 8.92 -5.13 -14.48
CA VAL A 96 10.25 -5.51 -13.95
C VAL A 96 10.89 -6.62 -14.80
N HIS A 97 10.12 -7.21 -15.70
CA HIS A 97 10.55 -8.14 -16.75
C HIS A 97 10.72 -7.42 -18.09
#